data_AF-A0A966XB94-F1
#
_entry.id   AF-A0A966XB94-F1
#
_cell.length_a   1.000
_cell.length_b   1.000
_cell.length_c   1.000
_cell.angle_alpha   90.00
_cell.angle_beta   90.00
_cell.angle_gamma   90.00
#
_symmetry.space_group_name_H-M   'P 1'
#
loop_
_entity.id
_entity.type
_entity.pdbx_description
1 polymer ?
#
loop_
_entity_poly.entity_id
_entity_poly.type
_entity_poly.pdbx_seq_one_letter_code
_entity_poly.pdbx_strand_id
1 'polypeptide(L)'
;RVQRLRAPLAREWPAPLDHVLEAGAQARDIIFARYAVIANELKSFGITANCIPTADVARDTTHPVLKNRCFGQSAEIVSEMALAAAQGLLEGGVLPVMKHMPGHGLAELDSHLQAPHTNVSLDKLEQVDFEPFRALNKLLMGMTAHVIYEAIDPERPGTISPEVHRLIRSSIGFDGLLMSDDLSMEALGGTVKDRTSAAIAAGCDIVLHCNGNLDEMQDVAEAACLMTLKARERAAKVINLHETLAQREVDISRFTAQLDAMSQI
;
A
#
# COMPACT_ATOMS: atom_id res chain seq x y z
N ARG A 1 10.55 -8.78 -4.80
CA ARG A 1 10.23 -7.45 -5.37
C ARG A 1 9.04 -7.62 -6.30
N VAL A 2 8.24 -6.57 -6.53
CA VAL A 2 7.14 -6.59 -7.51
C VAL A 2 7.26 -5.35 -8.39
N GLN A 3 7.46 -5.56 -9.69
CA GLN A 3 7.51 -4.51 -10.70
C GLN A 3 6.85 -5.07 -11.96
N ARG A 4 5.71 -4.49 -12.37
CA ARG A 4 4.91 -4.99 -13.50
C ARG A 4 5.39 -4.44 -14.85
N LEU A 5 5.70 -3.15 -14.91
CA LEU A 5 6.34 -2.51 -16.07
C LEU A 5 7.86 -2.59 -15.92
N ARG A 6 8.53 -3.20 -16.89
CA ARG A 6 9.94 -3.60 -16.86
C ARG A 6 10.60 -3.29 -18.20
N ALA A 7 11.90 -3.49 -18.32
CA ALA A 7 12.59 -3.24 -19.59
C ALA A 7 11.97 -4.11 -20.72
N PRO A 8 11.81 -3.59 -21.94
CA PRO A 8 12.24 -2.26 -22.41
C PRO A 8 11.21 -1.12 -22.19
N LEU A 9 10.05 -1.39 -21.58
CA LEU A 9 8.97 -0.42 -21.42
C LEU A 9 9.22 0.60 -20.30
N ALA A 10 9.99 0.22 -19.27
CA ALA A 10 10.34 1.04 -18.12
C ALA A 10 11.72 0.62 -17.58
N ARG A 11 12.35 1.49 -16.78
CA ARG A 11 13.62 1.21 -16.10
C ARG A 11 13.50 0.00 -15.17
N GLU A 12 14.50 -0.87 -15.15
CA GLU A 12 14.61 -1.93 -14.15
C GLU A 12 15.03 -1.35 -12.81
N TRP A 13 14.37 -1.74 -11.72
CA TRP A 13 14.70 -1.26 -10.39
C TRP A 13 15.15 -2.39 -9.46
N PRO A 14 16.17 -2.15 -8.60
CA PRO A 14 16.47 -3.05 -7.50
C PRO A 14 15.28 -3.18 -6.56
N ALA A 15 15.29 -4.20 -5.71
CA ALA A 15 14.29 -4.31 -4.66
C ALA A 15 14.34 -3.06 -3.76
N PRO A 16 13.20 -2.54 -3.25
CA PRO A 16 13.21 -1.36 -2.39
C PRO A 16 14.15 -1.45 -1.20
N LEU A 17 14.17 -2.59 -0.50
CA LEU A 17 15.08 -2.82 0.64
C LEU A 17 16.55 -2.72 0.22
N ASP A 18 16.93 -3.43 -0.85
CA ASP A 18 18.30 -3.43 -1.37
C ASP A 18 18.73 -2.02 -1.78
N HIS A 19 17.85 -1.27 -2.44
CA HIS A 19 18.14 0.10 -2.88
C HIS A 19 18.34 1.07 -1.72
N VAL A 20 17.57 0.93 -0.63
CA VAL A 20 17.76 1.72 0.59
C VAL A 20 19.11 1.40 1.21
N LEU A 21 19.47 0.12 1.30
CA LEU A 21 20.75 -0.32 1.87
C LEU A 21 21.95 0.16 1.04
N GLU A 22 21.88 0.04 -0.30
CA GLU A 22 22.91 0.51 -1.22
C GLU A 22 23.10 2.04 -1.17
N ALA A 23 22.00 2.80 -1.12
CA ALA A 23 22.06 4.26 -1.09
C ALA A 23 22.57 4.85 0.25
N GLY A 24 22.50 4.07 1.34
CA GLY A 24 23.00 4.47 2.66
C GLY A 24 22.45 5.82 3.11
N ALA A 25 23.33 6.78 3.43
CA ALA A 25 22.94 8.11 3.89
C ALA A 25 22.11 8.92 2.87
N GLN A 26 22.14 8.55 1.58
CA GLN A 26 21.37 9.20 0.52
C GLN A 26 20.02 8.52 0.26
N ALA A 27 19.65 7.47 1.02
CA ALA A 27 18.49 6.63 0.74
C ALA A 27 17.20 7.43 0.58
N ARG A 28 16.94 8.43 1.43
CA ARG A 28 15.74 9.27 1.33
C ARG A 28 15.60 9.91 -0.05
N ASP A 29 16.64 10.59 -0.50
CA ASP A 29 16.62 11.36 -1.74
C ASP A 29 16.62 10.43 -2.97
N ILE A 30 17.30 9.29 -2.88
CA ILE A 30 17.31 8.25 -3.91
C ILE A 30 15.94 7.57 -4.03
N ILE A 31 15.27 7.27 -2.92
CA ILE A 31 13.92 6.70 -2.93
C ILE A 31 12.92 7.72 -3.49
N PHE A 32 13.03 8.99 -3.10
CA PHE A 32 12.21 10.05 -3.69
C PHE A 32 12.38 10.12 -5.21
N ALA A 33 13.62 10.23 -5.71
CA ALA A 33 13.92 10.31 -7.14
C ALA A 33 13.45 9.06 -7.90
N ARG A 34 13.68 7.87 -7.33
CA ARG A 34 13.19 6.59 -7.87
C ARG A 34 11.70 6.64 -8.14
N TYR A 35 10.92 7.03 -7.14
CA TYR A 35 9.47 7.00 -7.28
C TYR A 35 8.91 8.15 -8.13
N ALA A 36 9.62 9.28 -8.24
CA ALA A 36 9.31 10.30 -9.24
C ALA A 36 9.49 9.78 -10.67
N VAL A 37 10.58 9.08 -10.96
CA VAL A 37 10.82 8.43 -12.27
C VAL A 37 9.75 7.36 -12.55
N ILE A 38 9.48 6.48 -11.58
CA ILE A 38 8.43 5.44 -11.71
C ILE A 38 7.07 6.08 -12.01
N ALA A 39 6.71 7.17 -11.33
CA ALA A 39 5.45 7.86 -11.56
C ALA A 39 5.36 8.44 -12.98
N ASN A 40 6.42 9.05 -13.50
CA ASN A 40 6.44 9.55 -14.87
C ASN A 40 6.32 8.41 -15.90
N GLU A 41 6.99 7.28 -15.68
CA GLU A 41 6.85 6.07 -16.51
C GLU A 41 5.40 5.58 -16.50
N LEU A 42 4.79 5.42 -15.33
CA LEU A 42 3.38 5.00 -15.20
C LEU A 42 2.42 5.98 -15.89
N LYS A 43 2.61 7.29 -15.69
CA LYS A 43 1.80 8.36 -16.31
C LYS A 43 1.84 8.28 -17.83
N SER A 44 2.98 7.92 -18.43
CA SER A 44 3.13 7.73 -19.88
C SER A 44 2.26 6.61 -20.46
N PHE A 45 1.84 5.65 -19.62
CA PHE A 45 0.91 4.58 -19.98
C PHE A 45 -0.54 4.85 -19.53
N GLY A 46 -0.83 6.07 -19.05
CA GLY A 46 -2.15 6.43 -18.53
C GLY A 46 -2.48 5.85 -17.16
N ILE A 47 -1.50 5.30 -16.43
CA ILE A 47 -1.70 4.77 -15.09
C ILE A 47 -1.61 5.93 -14.08
N THR A 48 -2.66 6.10 -13.27
CA THR A 48 -2.84 7.29 -12.43
C THR A 48 -2.62 7.04 -10.93
N ALA A 49 -2.58 5.77 -10.51
CA ALA A 49 -2.33 5.37 -9.13
C ALA A 49 -1.32 4.22 -9.08
N ASN A 50 -0.55 4.15 -7.99
CA ASN A 50 0.38 3.07 -7.73
C ASN A 50 0.20 2.55 -6.30
N CYS A 51 0.10 1.22 -6.14
CA CYS A 51 -0.05 0.56 -4.85
C CYS A 51 1.27 0.48 -4.08
N ILE A 52 1.80 1.65 -3.76
CA ILE A 52 3.04 1.98 -3.05
C ILE A 52 2.77 3.30 -2.30
N PRO A 53 3.35 3.52 -1.11
CA PRO A 53 4.44 2.75 -0.49
C PRO A 53 4.01 1.45 0.22
N THR A 54 4.92 0.48 0.26
CA THR A 54 4.85 -0.65 1.19
C THR A 54 5.40 -0.17 2.54
N ALA A 55 4.52 0.23 3.46
CA ALA A 55 4.86 0.75 4.78
C ALA A 55 4.98 -0.37 5.85
N ASP A 56 5.19 -1.60 5.41
CA ASP A 56 5.39 -2.77 6.27
C ASP A 56 6.83 -2.79 6.83
N VAL A 57 6.98 -3.01 8.14
CA VAL A 57 8.29 -3.15 8.80
C VAL A 57 8.82 -4.58 8.65
N ALA A 58 9.95 -4.75 7.97
CA ALA A 58 10.56 -6.06 7.79
C ALA A 58 11.24 -6.55 9.07
N ARG A 59 11.21 -7.86 9.28
CA ARG A 59 11.85 -8.58 10.38
C ARG A 59 12.66 -9.74 9.82
N ASP A 60 13.42 -10.41 10.67
CA ASP A 60 14.19 -11.57 10.26
C ASP A 60 13.30 -12.75 9.88
N THR A 61 12.14 -12.87 10.52
CA THR A 61 11.12 -13.88 10.22
C THR A 61 10.17 -13.48 9.07
N THR A 62 10.22 -12.22 8.59
CA THR A 62 9.34 -11.79 7.50
C THR A 62 9.61 -12.62 6.26
N HIS A 63 8.54 -13.18 5.70
CA HIS A 63 8.62 -14.05 4.53
C HIS A 63 9.36 -13.36 3.36
N PRO A 64 10.26 -14.05 2.63
CA PRO A 64 11.07 -13.44 1.57
C PRO A 64 10.28 -12.71 0.47
N VAL A 65 9.06 -13.15 0.20
CA VAL A 65 8.14 -12.50 -0.77
C VAL A 65 7.77 -11.07 -0.35
N LEU A 66 7.65 -10.80 0.96
CA LEU A 66 7.36 -9.49 1.51
C LEU A 66 8.63 -8.72 1.86
N LYS A 67 9.65 -9.38 2.43
CA LYS A 67 10.86 -8.73 2.98
C LYS A 67 11.53 -7.79 1.99
N ASN A 68 11.74 -8.22 0.76
CA ASN A 68 12.38 -7.39 -0.29
C ASN A 68 11.42 -6.38 -0.95
N ARG A 69 10.21 -6.19 -0.42
CA ARG A 69 9.26 -5.14 -0.83
C ARG A 69 9.19 -4.01 0.20
N CYS A 70 9.59 -4.27 1.44
CA CYS A 70 9.72 -3.28 2.51
C CYS A 70 10.87 -2.32 2.23
N PHE A 71 10.90 -1.20 2.96
CA PHE A 71 11.99 -0.23 2.88
C PHE A 71 13.06 -0.41 3.96
N GLY A 72 12.75 -1.12 5.05
CA GLY A 72 13.68 -1.26 6.18
C GLY A 72 13.13 -2.16 7.27
N GLN A 73 13.92 -2.30 8.34
CA GLN A 73 13.62 -3.16 9.49
C GLN A 73 13.26 -2.39 10.78
N SER A 74 13.27 -1.05 10.72
CA SER A 74 12.79 -0.20 11.83
C SER A 74 11.63 0.68 11.36
N ALA A 75 10.75 1.01 12.30
CA ALA A 75 9.62 1.91 12.04
C ALA A 75 10.10 3.26 11.47
N GLU A 76 11.14 3.85 12.09
CA GLU A 76 11.76 5.11 11.65
C GLU A 76 12.21 5.09 10.18
N ILE A 77 13.01 4.10 9.78
CA ILE A 77 13.50 4.00 8.40
C ILE A 77 12.32 3.80 7.43
N VAL A 78 11.37 2.94 7.79
CA VAL A 78 10.21 2.66 6.93
C VAL A 78 9.34 3.90 6.78
N SER A 79 9.10 4.65 7.85
CA SER A 79 8.37 5.92 7.84
C SER A 79 9.01 6.94 6.91
N GLU A 80 10.32 7.15 7.04
CA GLU A 80 11.04 8.11 6.23
C GLU A 80 11.04 7.73 4.75
N MET A 81 11.37 6.46 4.43
CA MET A 81 11.44 5.99 3.05
C MET A 81 10.07 5.86 2.39
N ALA A 82 9.04 5.43 3.13
CA ALA A 82 7.67 5.37 2.62
C ALA A 82 7.14 6.77 2.33
N LEU A 83 7.43 7.76 3.19
CA LEU A 83 7.07 9.16 2.94
C LEU A 83 7.80 9.69 1.70
N ALA A 84 9.11 9.46 1.57
CA ALA A 84 9.88 9.85 0.39
C ALA A 84 9.32 9.22 -0.89
N ALA A 85 8.96 7.93 -0.85
CA ALA A 85 8.35 7.24 -1.97
C ALA A 85 6.98 7.84 -2.36
N ALA A 86 6.12 8.11 -1.38
CA ALA A 86 4.82 8.73 -1.63
C ALA A 86 4.96 10.15 -2.21
N GLN A 87 5.89 10.95 -1.68
CA GLN A 87 6.18 12.29 -2.20
C GLN A 87 6.76 12.24 -3.61
N GLY A 88 7.65 11.29 -3.91
CA GLY A 88 8.17 11.05 -5.24
C GLY A 88 7.06 10.71 -6.24
N LEU A 89 6.14 9.81 -5.87
CA LEU A 89 4.99 9.47 -6.71
C LEU A 89 4.13 10.69 -7.04
N LEU A 90 3.79 11.48 -6.01
CA LEU A 90 3.01 12.72 -6.16
C LEU A 90 3.74 13.74 -7.04
N GLU A 91 5.06 13.88 -6.88
CA GLU A 91 5.86 14.79 -7.70
C GLU A 91 5.93 14.35 -9.17
N GLY A 92 5.98 13.05 -9.45
CA GLY A 92 5.88 12.50 -10.81
C GLY A 92 4.44 12.40 -11.35
N GLY A 93 3.44 12.82 -10.57
CA GLY A 93 2.04 12.94 -11.01
C GLY A 93 1.19 11.67 -10.88
N VAL A 94 1.59 10.71 -10.06
CA VAL A 94 0.84 9.47 -9.77
C VAL A 94 0.43 9.43 -8.30
N LEU A 95 -0.81 9.01 -8.05
CA LEU A 95 -1.34 8.92 -6.70
C LEU A 95 -0.78 7.71 -5.94
N PRO A 96 -0.22 7.90 -4.72
CA PRO A 96 0.22 6.79 -3.87
C PRO A 96 -0.96 6.12 -3.16
N VAL A 97 -0.89 4.79 -3.00
CA VAL A 97 -1.75 4.01 -2.11
C VAL A 97 -0.84 3.29 -1.12
N MET A 98 -0.84 3.74 0.14
CA MET A 98 -0.02 3.08 1.17
C MET A 98 -0.60 1.72 1.56
N LYS A 99 0.27 0.74 1.82
CA LYS A 99 -0.15 -0.62 2.15
C LYS A 99 0.87 -1.40 3.00
N HIS A 100 0.48 -2.46 3.69
CA HIS A 100 -0.90 -2.95 3.85
C HIS A 100 -1.33 -2.67 5.29
N MET A 101 -2.36 -1.83 5.46
CA MET A 101 -2.75 -1.31 6.77
C MET A 101 -3.41 -2.39 7.64
N PRO A 102 -3.14 -2.43 8.96
CA PRO A 102 -2.19 -1.59 9.70
C PRO A 102 -0.79 -2.23 9.86
N GLY A 103 -0.42 -3.20 9.02
CA GLY A 103 0.92 -3.77 8.93
C GLY A 103 0.90 -5.27 8.60
N HIS A 104 1.45 -5.66 7.46
CA HIS A 104 1.58 -7.05 7.00
C HIS A 104 2.94 -7.67 7.36
N GLY A 105 3.94 -6.85 7.73
CA GLY A 105 5.34 -7.28 7.97
C GLY A 105 5.51 -8.40 9.02
N LEU A 106 4.52 -8.57 9.90
CA LEU A 106 4.46 -9.58 10.95
C LEU A 106 3.82 -10.91 10.55
N ALA A 107 3.12 -10.94 9.42
CA ALA A 107 2.24 -12.05 9.12
C ALA A 107 3.07 -13.27 8.69
N GLU A 108 3.04 -14.32 9.51
CA GLU A 108 3.64 -15.61 9.18
C GLU A 108 2.68 -16.36 8.25
N LEU A 109 3.19 -16.81 7.09
CA LEU A 109 2.41 -17.63 6.17
C LEU A 109 2.34 -19.06 6.72
N ASP A 110 1.16 -19.49 7.16
CA ASP A 110 0.89 -20.91 7.36
C ASP A 110 0.83 -21.60 5.97
N SER A 111 1.49 -22.76 5.87
CA SER A 111 1.52 -23.64 4.70
C SER A 111 0.15 -24.14 4.21
N HIS A 112 -0.94 -23.91 4.95
CA HIS A 112 -2.27 -24.46 4.67
C HIS A 112 -3.33 -23.38 4.33
N LEU A 113 -3.16 -22.59 3.26
CA LEU A 113 -4.24 -21.77 2.63
C LEU A 113 -5.10 -20.87 3.57
N GLN A 114 -4.66 -20.58 4.80
CA GLN A 114 -5.35 -19.71 5.76
C GLN A 114 -4.76 -18.30 5.72
N ALA A 115 -5.55 -17.30 6.15
CA ALA A 115 -5.02 -15.96 6.34
C ALA A 115 -3.79 -16.01 7.26
N PRO A 116 -2.70 -15.31 6.91
CA PRO A 116 -1.57 -15.18 7.81
C PRO A 116 -2.02 -14.44 9.08
N HIS A 117 -1.48 -14.82 10.23
CA HIS A 117 -1.87 -14.28 11.53
C HIS A 117 -0.66 -13.73 12.30
N THR A 118 -0.94 -12.93 13.32
CA THR A 118 0.07 -12.44 14.26
C THR A 118 -0.50 -12.37 15.68
N ASN A 119 0.30 -12.82 16.64
CA ASN A 119 -0.02 -12.80 18.08
C ASN A 119 0.64 -11.62 18.83
N VAL A 120 1.21 -10.66 18.10
CA VAL A 120 1.85 -9.49 18.70
C VAL A 120 0.83 -8.63 19.43
N SER A 121 1.20 -8.15 20.62
CA SER A 121 0.31 -7.30 21.43
C SER A 121 -0.02 -5.97 20.75
N LEU A 122 -1.20 -5.42 21.05
CA LEU A 122 -1.64 -4.13 20.52
C LEU A 122 -0.61 -3.01 20.79
N ASP A 123 -0.07 -2.92 22.01
CA ASP A 123 0.95 -1.90 22.34
C ASP A 123 2.17 -1.98 21.42
N LYS A 124 2.59 -3.20 21.08
CA LYS A 124 3.76 -3.40 20.21
C LYS A 124 3.44 -3.11 18.76
N LEU A 125 2.25 -3.51 18.29
CA LEU A 125 1.72 -3.12 16.97
C LEU A 125 1.66 -1.60 16.85
N GLU A 126 1.15 -0.91 17.87
CA GLU A 126 1.06 0.55 17.87
C GLU A 126 2.43 1.22 17.83
N GLN A 127 3.43 0.70 18.53
CA GLN A 127 4.78 1.29 18.58
C GLN A 127 5.61 1.06 17.31
N VAL A 128 5.36 -0.03 16.59
CA VAL A 128 6.22 -0.45 15.47
C VAL A 128 5.46 -0.46 14.15
N ASP A 129 4.40 -1.24 14.04
CA ASP A 129 3.74 -1.50 12.76
C ASP A 129 2.81 -0.36 12.36
N PHE A 130 2.16 0.31 13.32
CA PHE A 130 1.24 1.42 13.04
C PHE A 130 1.99 2.73 12.79
N GLU A 131 3.24 2.85 13.26
CA GLU A 131 4.01 4.09 13.22
C GLU A 131 4.24 4.59 11.78
N PRO A 132 4.66 3.75 10.81
CA PRO A 132 4.68 4.15 9.40
C PRO A 132 3.35 4.65 8.88
N PHE A 133 2.25 3.98 9.20
CA PHE A 133 0.93 4.42 8.73
C PHE A 133 0.49 5.74 9.39
N ARG A 134 0.91 6.02 10.63
CA ARG A 134 0.70 7.34 11.27
C ARG A 134 1.48 8.44 10.55
N ALA A 135 2.75 8.19 10.22
CA ALA A 135 3.58 9.13 9.48
C ALA A 135 2.99 9.46 8.09
N LEU A 136 2.26 8.51 7.48
CA LEU A 136 1.62 8.66 6.17
C LEU A 136 0.11 8.94 6.23
N ASN A 137 -0.48 9.22 7.39
CA ASN A 137 -1.95 9.30 7.55
C ASN A 137 -2.63 10.44 6.78
N LYS A 138 -1.86 11.36 6.21
CA LYS A 138 -2.33 12.45 5.33
C LYS A 138 -2.45 12.07 3.87
N LEU A 139 -1.99 10.88 3.48
CA LEU A 139 -2.27 10.35 2.14
C LEU A 139 -3.77 10.18 1.94
N LEU A 140 -4.21 10.27 0.68
CA LEU A 140 -5.63 10.16 0.34
C LEU A 140 -6.09 8.73 0.11
N MET A 141 -5.17 7.77 -0.07
CA MET A 141 -5.50 6.37 -0.32
C MET A 141 -4.65 5.43 0.52
N GLY A 142 -5.29 4.39 1.05
CA GLY A 142 -4.67 3.32 1.81
C GLY A 142 -5.36 1.99 1.53
N MET A 143 -4.64 0.89 1.69
CA MET A 143 -5.11 -0.47 1.41
C MET A 143 -4.97 -1.36 2.65
N THR A 144 -6.01 -2.11 3.02
CA THR A 144 -6.00 -3.02 4.18
C THR A 144 -5.22 -4.30 3.93
N ALA A 145 -4.81 -4.99 5.00
CA ALA A 145 -4.16 -6.31 4.93
C ALA A 145 -5.15 -7.45 5.23
N HIS A 146 -5.01 -8.58 4.53
CA HIS A 146 -5.69 -9.84 4.86
C HIS A 146 -4.93 -10.61 5.94
N VAL A 147 -4.75 -9.98 7.12
CA VAL A 147 -3.99 -10.55 8.25
C VAL A 147 -4.88 -10.63 9.48
N ILE A 148 -4.85 -11.74 10.22
CA ILE A 148 -5.52 -11.84 11.52
C ILE A 148 -4.59 -11.26 12.59
N TYR A 149 -5.08 -10.26 13.32
CA TYR A 149 -4.35 -9.63 14.42
C TYR A 149 -4.99 -10.10 15.73
N GLU A 150 -4.46 -11.16 16.35
CA GLU A 150 -5.12 -11.84 17.47
C GLU A 150 -5.40 -10.91 18.66
N ALA A 151 -4.53 -9.93 18.90
CA ALA A 151 -4.69 -8.93 19.96
C ALA A 151 -5.78 -7.88 19.67
N ILE A 152 -6.35 -7.85 18.47
CA ILE A 152 -7.37 -6.88 18.02
C ILE A 152 -8.67 -7.60 17.69
N ASP A 153 -8.61 -8.59 16.79
CA ASP A 153 -9.73 -9.40 16.33
C ASP A 153 -9.21 -10.79 15.94
N PRO A 154 -9.37 -11.80 16.80
CA PRO A 154 -8.84 -13.14 16.54
C PRO A 154 -9.66 -13.93 15.52
N GLU A 155 -10.85 -13.47 15.16
CA GLU A 155 -11.76 -14.21 14.28
C GLU A 155 -11.68 -13.73 12.83
N ARG A 156 -11.35 -12.45 12.62
CA ARG A 156 -11.47 -11.80 11.31
C ARG A 156 -10.15 -11.18 10.84
N PRO A 157 -9.73 -11.44 9.59
CA PRO A 157 -8.66 -10.70 8.97
C PRO A 157 -8.95 -9.19 8.90
N GLY A 158 -7.90 -8.38 8.93
CA GLY A 158 -7.99 -6.91 9.04
C GLY A 158 -8.91 -6.25 8.01
N THR A 159 -8.90 -6.73 6.76
CA THR A 159 -9.81 -6.24 5.70
C THR A 159 -11.29 -6.32 6.07
N ILE A 160 -11.71 -7.34 6.81
CA ILE A 160 -13.12 -7.59 7.18
C ILE A 160 -13.39 -7.42 8.69
N SER A 161 -12.44 -6.86 9.45
CA SER A 161 -12.58 -6.62 10.89
C SER A 161 -12.96 -5.16 11.20
N PRO A 162 -14.17 -4.88 11.71
CA PRO A 162 -14.56 -3.54 12.15
C PRO A 162 -13.63 -2.94 13.21
N GLU A 163 -13.03 -3.76 14.08
CA GLU A 163 -12.10 -3.29 15.12
C GLU A 163 -10.77 -2.82 14.54
N VAL A 164 -10.23 -3.54 13.54
CA VAL A 164 -9.03 -3.09 12.82
C VAL A 164 -9.32 -1.79 12.07
N HIS A 165 -10.47 -1.68 11.41
CA HIS A 165 -10.89 -0.44 10.74
C HIS A 165 -11.05 0.73 11.71
N ARG A 166 -11.62 0.49 12.90
CA ARG A 166 -11.72 1.49 13.96
C ARG A 166 -10.33 2.03 14.34
N LEU A 167 -9.34 1.15 14.54
CA LEU A 167 -7.96 1.54 14.85
C LEU A 167 -7.26 2.27 13.69
N ILE A 168 -7.54 1.90 12.43
CA ILE A 168 -7.08 2.66 11.26
C ILE A 168 -7.58 4.11 11.31
N ARG A 169 -8.85 4.32 11.68
CA ARG A 169 -9.43 5.67 11.78
C ARG A 169 -8.99 6.39 13.06
N SER A 170 -8.89 5.72 14.21
CA SER A 170 -8.61 6.36 15.51
C SER A 170 -7.13 6.41 15.87
N SER A 171 -6.46 5.25 15.92
CA SER A 171 -5.06 5.14 16.38
C SER A 171 -4.07 5.57 15.31
N ILE A 172 -4.32 5.24 14.04
CA ILE A 172 -3.48 5.70 12.91
C ILE A 172 -3.89 7.12 12.48
N GLY A 173 -5.18 7.46 12.58
CA GLY A 173 -5.70 8.76 12.18
C GLY A 173 -5.89 8.92 10.67
N PHE A 174 -6.01 7.81 9.92
CA PHE A 174 -6.20 7.85 8.47
C PHE A 174 -7.68 8.09 8.12
N ASP A 175 -7.98 9.23 7.49
CA ASP A 175 -9.35 9.57 7.02
C ASP A 175 -9.49 9.53 5.49
N GLY A 176 -8.46 9.05 4.78
CA GLY A 176 -8.49 8.89 3.32
C GLY A 176 -9.39 7.74 2.85
N LEU A 177 -9.49 7.59 1.53
CA LEU A 177 -10.18 6.50 0.84
C LEU A 177 -9.48 5.17 1.17
N LEU A 178 -10.16 4.29 1.89
CA LEU A 178 -9.64 2.99 2.29
C LEU A 178 -10.16 1.92 1.33
N MET A 179 -9.26 1.12 0.78
CA MET A 179 -9.60 0.00 -0.11
C MET A 179 -9.17 -1.34 0.48
N SER A 180 -9.85 -2.41 0.06
CA SER A 180 -9.36 -3.76 0.35
C SER A 180 -8.08 -4.06 -0.43
N ASP A 181 -7.26 -5.01 0.04
CA ASP A 181 -6.41 -5.79 -0.87
C ASP A 181 -7.29 -6.70 -1.75
N ASP A 182 -6.69 -7.40 -2.71
CA ASP A 182 -7.41 -8.23 -3.69
C ASP A 182 -8.29 -9.29 -3.02
N LEU A 183 -9.61 -9.20 -3.23
CA LEU A 183 -10.59 -10.13 -2.66
C LEU A 183 -10.62 -11.49 -3.35
N SER A 184 -9.97 -11.62 -4.52
CA SER A 184 -9.80 -12.93 -5.17
C SER A 184 -8.81 -13.83 -4.43
N MET A 185 -8.01 -13.27 -3.50
CA MET A 185 -7.16 -14.05 -2.60
C MET A 185 -7.99 -14.89 -1.64
N GLU A 186 -7.63 -16.17 -1.48
CA GLU A 186 -8.37 -17.14 -0.65
C GLU A 186 -8.31 -16.87 0.86
N ALA A 187 -7.45 -15.95 1.30
CA ALA A 187 -7.19 -15.66 2.71
C ALA A 187 -8.44 -15.31 3.54
N LEU A 188 -9.49 -14.76 2.92
CA LEU A 188 -10.69 -14.32 3.64
C LEU A 188 -11.73 -15.43 3.84
N GLY A 189 -11.62 -16.57 3.15
CA GLY A 189 -12.65 -17.61 3.13
C GLY A 189 -13.97 -17.15 2.48
N GLY A 190 -14.97 -18.04 2.40
CA GLY A 190 -16.27 -17.73 1.80
C GLY A 190 -16.24 -17.40 0.30
N THR A 191 -17.38 -16.96 -0.25
CA THR A 191 -17.49 -16.53 -1.65
C THR A 191 -16.97 -15.10 -1.84
N VAL A 192 -16.67 -14.68 -3.08
CA VAL A 192 -16.26 -13.29 -3.37
C VAL A 192 -17.35 -12.28 -2.97
N LYS A 193 -18.62 -12.68 -3.05
CA LYS A 193 -19.78 -11.88 -2.64
C LYS A 193 -19.79 -11.64 -1.12
N ASP A 194 -19.51 -12.70 -0.34
CA ASP A 194 -19.41 -12.62 1.12
C ASP A 194 -18.24 -11.71 1.52
N ARG A 195 -17.07 -11.91 0.91
CA ARG A 195 -15.86 -11.10 1.16
C ARG A 195 -16.11 -9.62 0.86
N THR A 196 -16.78 -9.32 -0.25
CA THR A 196 -17.12 -7.96 -0.66
C THR A 196 -18.04 -7.30 0.35
N SER A 197 -19.13 -7.97 0.72
CA SER A 197 -20.10 -7.45 1.69
C SER A 197 -19.44 -7.21 3.05
N ALA A 198 -18.61 -8.14 3.50
CA ALA A 198 -17.89 -8.03 4.77
C ALA A 198 -16.85 -6.90 4.78
N ALA A 199 -16.11 -6.70 3.69
CA ALA A 199 -15.13 -5.63 3.58
C ALA A 199 -15.77 -4.24 3.61
N ILE A 200 -16.89 -4.04 2.89
CA ILE A 200 -17.66 -2.80 2.92
C ILE A 200 -18.27 -2.58 4.32
N ALA A 201 -18.86 -3.63 4.93
CA ALA A 201 -19.45 -3.54 6.26
C ALA A 201 -18.41 -3.23 7.36
N ALA A 202 -17.17 -3.70 7.21
CA ALA A 202 -16.07 -3.39 8.14
C ALA A 202 -15.59 -1.93 8.04
N GLY A 203 -15.70 -1.32 6.86
CA GLY A 203 -15.37 0.09 6.66
C GLY A 203 -14.52 0.43 5.43
N CYS A 204 -14.32 -0.53 4.50
CA CYS A 204 -13.72 -0.22 3.20
C CYS A 204 -14.63 0.75 2.43
N ASP A 205 -14.04 1.77 1.82
CA ASP A 205 -14.76 2.70 0.95
C ASP A 205 -14.92 2.11 -0.47
N ILE A 206 -13.96 1.29 -0.92
CA ILE A 206 -13.98 0.53 -2.17
C ILE A 206 -13.34 -0.86 -1.97
N VAL A 207 -13.63 -1.81 -2.87
CA VAL A 207 -13.03 -3.15 -2.87
C VAL A 207 -12.26 -3.40 -4.16
N LEU A 208 -11.22 -4.24 -4.08
CA LEU A 208 -10.40 -4.65 -5.23
C LEU A 208 -10.65 -6.11 -5.58
N HIS A 209 -10.79 -6.39 -6.88
CA HIS A 209 -10.84 -7.72 -7.46
C HIS A 209 -9.93 -7.73 -8.69
N CYS A 210 -8.88 -8.54 -8.67
CA CYS A 210 -7.75 -8.37 -9.60
C CYS A 210 -7.50 -9.57 -10.53
N ASN A 211 -8.28 -10.66 -10.44
CA ASN A 211 -8.06 -11.86 -11.26
C ASN A 211 -8.71 -11.80 -12.67
N GLY A 212 -9.61 -10.83 -12.90
CA GLY A 212 -10.28 -10.65 -14.19
C GLY A 212 -11.39 -11.65 -14.52
N ASN A 213 -11.86 -12.44 -13.55
CA ASN A 213 -13.01 -13.31 -13.72
C ASN A 213 -14.31 -12.48 -13.77
N LEU A 214 -14.97 -12.47 -14.94
CA LEU A 214 -16.17 -11.66 -15.18
C LEU A 214 -17.37 -12.06 -14.31
N ASP A 215 -17.53 -13.33 -13.98
CA ASP A 215 -18.65 -13.80 -13.15
C ASP A 215 -18.48 -13.29 -11.72
N GLU A 216 -17.25 -13.38 -11.19
CA GLU A 216 -16.91 -12.82 -9.87
C GLU A 216 -17.05 -11.30 -9.85
N MET A 217 -16.71 -10.61 -10.95
CA MET A 217 -16.88 -9.16 -11.05
C MET A 217 -18.36 -8.74 -10.94
N GLN A 218 -19.30 -9.54 -11.47
CA GLN A 218 -20.73 -9.28 -11.30
C GLN A 218 -21.15 -9.44 -9.84
N ASP A 219 -20.70 -10.51 -9.17
CA ASP A 219 -20.96 -10.73 -7.75
C ASP A 219 -20.39 -9.60 -6.86
N VAL A 220 -19.18 -9.13 -7.17
CA VAL A 220 -18.55 -7.99 -6.48
C VAL A 220 -19.35 -6.72 -6.70
N ALA A 221 -19.75 -6.41 -7.94
CA ALA A 221 -20.52 -5.22 -8.25
C ALA A 221 -21.89 -5.20 -7.55
N GLU A 222 -22.56 -6.36 -7.47
CA GLU A 222 -23.82 -6.49 -6.73
C GLU A 222 -23.62 -6.31 -5.22
N ALA A 223 -22.59 -6.92 -4.64
CA ALA A 223 -22.36 -6.89 -3.19
C ALA A 223 -21.80 -5.55 -2.69
N ALA A 224 -20.97 -4.86 -3.47
CA ALA A 224 -20.30 -3.63 -3.04
C ALA A 224 -21.30 -2.49 -2.75
N CYS A 225 -22.50 -2.55 -3.35
CA CYS A 225 -23.54 -1.52 -3.25
C CYS A 225 -23.04 -0.13 -3.70
N LEU A 226 -23.87 0.90 -3.52
CA LEU A 226 -23.47 2.28 -3.77
C LEU A 226 -22.56 2.80 -2.65
N MET A 227 -21.54 3.57 -3.02
CA MET A 227 -20.67 4.25 -2.06
C MET A 227 -21.48 5.14 -1.09
N THR A 228 -21.12 5.10 0.19
CA THR A 228 -21.66 6.01 1.21
C THR A 228 -21.30 7.47 0.90
N LEU A 229 -21.99 8.43 1.53
CA LEU A 229 -21.65 9.85 1.40
C LEU A 229 -20.18 10.12 1.74
N LYS A 230 -19.69 9.55 2.84
CA LYS A 230 -18.31 9.72 3.29
C LYS A 230 -17.30 9.12 2.32
N ALA A 231 -17.59 7.93 1.79
CA ALA A 231 -16.75 7.30 0.77
C ALA A 231 -16.68 8.15 -0.51
N ARG A 232 -17.81 8.74 -0.95
CA ARG A 232 -17.84 9.67 -2.09
C ARG A 232 -17.03 10.94 -1.85
N GLU A 233 -17.10 11.53 -0.65
CA GLU A 233 -16.26 12.69 -0.29
C GLU A 233 -14.77 12.35 -0.35
N ARG A 234 -14.37 11.18 0.14
CA ARG A 234 -12.98 10.70 0.07
C ARG A 234 -12.54 10.48 -1.36
N ALA A 235 -13.37 9.84 -2.18
CA ALA A 235 -13.08 9.62 -3.61
C ALA A 235 -12.98 10.95 -4.38
N ALA A 236 -13.84 11.93 -4.10
CA ALA A 236 -13.77 13.25 -4.73
C ALA A 236 -12.44 13.96 -4.43
N LYS A 237 -11.91 13.85 -3.20
CA LYS A 237 -10.58 14.39 -2.87
C LYS A 237 -9.48 13.74 -3.71
N VAL A 238 -9.55 12.42 -3.91
CA VAL A 238 -8.59 11.67 -4.75
C VAL A 238 -8.66 12.15 -6.20
N ILE A 239 -9.86 12.26 -6.76
CA ILE A 239 -10.09 12.72 -8.14
C ILE A 239 -9.56 14.16 -8.32
N ASN A 240 -9.91 15.08 -7.42
CA ASN A 240 -9.45 16.47 -7.49
C ASN A 240 -7.91 16.57 -7.43
N LEU A 241 -7.26 15.76 -6.59
CA LEU A 241 -5.80 15.71 -6.53
C LEU A 241 -5.22 15.17 -7.84
N HIS A 242 -5.80 14.10 -8.40
CA HIS A 242 -5.39 13.57 -9.70
C HIS A 242 -5.47 14.64 -10.80
N GLU A 243 -6.58 15.36 -10.90
CA GLU A 243 -6.76 16.44 -11.88
C GLU A 243 -5.69 17.53 -11.73
N THR A 244 -5.38 17.91 -10.49
CA THR A 244 -4.30 18.87 -10.19
C THR A 244 -2.94 18.34 -10.65
N LEU A 245 -2.63 17.08 -10.37
CA LEU A 245 -1.36 16.44 -10.76
C LEU A 245 -1.25 16.25 -12.28
N ALA A 246 -2.35 15.99 -12.96
CA ALA A 246 -2.38 15.80 -14.41
C ALA A 246 -1.92 17.07 -15.15
N GLN A 247 -2.23 18.25 -14.61
CA GLN A 247 -1.88 19.57 -15.17
C GLN A 247 -0.44 20.02 -14.88
N ARG A 248 0.27 19.34 -13.97
CA ARG A 248 1.65 19.72 -13.61
C ARG A 248 2.64 19.24 -14.67
N GLU A 249 3.49 20.16 -15.11
CA GLU A 249 4.75 19.81 -15.79
C GLU A 249 5.79 19.41 -14.75
N VAL A 250 6.49 18.31 -15.02
CA VAL A 250 7.50 17.74 -14.13
C VAL A 250 8.79 17.59 -14.93
N ASP A 251 9.84 18.29 -14.52
CA ASP A 251 11.17 18.04 -15.06
C ASP A 251 11.71 16.72 -14.48
N ILE A 252 11.46 15.63 -15.20
CA ILE A 252 11.92 14.29 -14.80
C ILE A 252 13.43 14.12 -14.93
N SER A 253 14.08 14.95 -15.77
CA SER A 253 15.50 14.79 -16.09
C SER A 253 16.40 14.99 -14.87
N ARG A 254 16.01 15.89 -13.94
CA ARG A 254 16.73 16.09 -12.67
C ARG A 254 16.77 14.84 -11.80
N PHE A 255 15.68 14.06 -11.79
CA PHE A 255 15.58 12.83 -10.98
C PHE A 255 16.36 11.69 -11.60
N THR A 256 16.32 11.57 -12.93
CA THR A 256 17.16 10.62 -13.65
C THR A 256 18.65 10.92 -13.42
N ALA A 257 19.06 12.18 -13.54
CA ALA A 257 20.45 12.60 -13.32
C ALA A 257 20.93 12.29 -11.88
N GLN A 258 20.06 12.51 -10.88
CA GLN A 258 20.36 12.18 -9.49
C GLN A 258 20.61 10.68 -9.27
N LEU A 259 19.80 9.83 -9.91
CA LEU A 259 19.95 8.37 -9.81
C LEU A 259 21.20 7.87 -10.56
N ASP A 260 21.50 8.47 -11.71
CA ASP A 260 22.66 8.09 -12.51
C ASP A 260 23.96 8.48 -11.81
N ALA A 261 23.99 9.60 -11.08
CA ALA A 261 25.13 10.01 -10.25
C ALA A 261 25.44 9.00 -9.12
N MET A 262 24.42 8.35 -8.55
CA MET A 262 24.62 7.29 -7.55
C MET A 262 25.27 6.04 -8.14
N SER A 263 24.92 5.69 -9.38
CA SER A 263 25.44 4.47 -10.04
C SER A 263 26.92 4.56 -10.43
N GLN A 264 27.56 5.72 -10.22
CA GLN A 264 28.98 5.97 -10.51
C GLN A 264 29.88 5.96 -9.26
N ILE A 265 29.32 5.74 -8.07
CA ILE A 265 30.01 5.68 -6.78
C ILE A 265 30.19 4.22 -6.36
#